data_AF-A0A7Y9ENM7-F1
#
_entry.id   AF-A0A7Y9ENM7-F1
#
_cell.length_a   1.000
_cell.length_b   1.000
_cell.length_c   1.000
_cell.angle_alpha   90.00
_cell.angle_beta   90.00
_cell.angle_gamma   90.00
#
_symmetry.space_group_name_H-M   'P 1'
#
loop_
_entity.id
_entity.type
_entity.pdbx_description
1 polymer ?
#
loop_
_entity_poly.entity_id
_entity_poly.type
_entity_poly.pdbx_seq_one_letter_code
_entity_poly.pdbx_strand_id
1 'polypeptide(L)'
;MRRFLTPGWLGLHALALVLCGAFLGFGWWQFDRAQGGNDRSWAYTFEWPIFAIFVIVMWVKMIRDERAGVRPAPRTIEEPAEAEVKREIIRQQEEADPALAAYNRYLARLNSESRGRG
;
A
#
# COMPACT_ATOMS: atom_id res chain seq x y z
N MET A 1 14.90 30.31 6.01
CA MET A 1 14.91 29.47 4.79
C MET A 1 15.82 28.22 4.86
N ARG A 2 16.79 28.11 5.80
CA ARG A 2 17.78 26.99 5.85
C ARG A 2 17.29 25.64 6.43
N ARG A 3 15.98 25.44 6.64
CA ARG A 3 15.45 24.24 7.32
C ARG A 3 15.11 23.07 6.39
N PHE A 4 15.01 23.32 5.07
CA PHE A 4 14.75 22.27 4.06
C PHE A 4 16.03 21.65 3.48
N LEU A 5 17.19 22.13 3.90
CA LEU A 5 18.52 21.65 3.49
C LEU A 5 19.25 20.95 4.64
N THR A 6 18.55 20.62 5.74
CA THR A 6 19.11 19.71 6.74
C THR A 6 19.30 18.34 6.08
N PRO A 7 20.39 17.61 6.39
CA PRO A 7 20.73 16.36 5.72
C PRO A 7 19.60 15.31 5.80
N GLY A 8 18.80 15.32 6.87
CA GLY A 8 17.60 14.47 6.98
C GLY A 8 16.50 14.81 5.97
N TRP A 9 16.30 16.09 5.64
CA TRP A 9 15.32 16.55 4.64
C TRP A 9 15.73 16.21 3.21
N LEU A 10 17.04 16.30 2.89
CA LEU A 10 17.55 15.80 1.62
C LEU A 10 17.27 14.31 1.43
N GLY A 11 17.44 13.50 2.48
CA GLY A 11 17.11 12.09 2.46
C GLY A 11 15.63 11.84 2.13
N LEU A 12 14.72 12.59 2.74
CA LEU A 12 13.27 12.50 2.45
C LEU A 12 12.93 12.90 1.02
N HIS A 13 13.58 13.94 0.48
CA HIS A 13 13.40 14.34 -0.91
C HIS A 13 13.90 13.27 -1.88
N ALA A 14 15.10 12.73 -1.64
CA ALA A 14 15.66 11.66 -2.44
C ALA A 14 14.77 10.42 -2.40
N LEU A 15 14.29 10.03 -1.21
CA LEU A 15 13.39 8.89 -1.04
C LEU A 15 12.07 9.08 -1.82
N ALA A 16 11.45 10.25 -1.71
CA ALA A 16 10.21 10.55 -2.44
C ALA A 16 10.40 10.48 -3.95
N LEU A 17 11.50 11.03 -4.47
CA LEU A 17 11.83 10.98 -5.90
C LEU A 17 12.11 9.56 -6.38
N VAL A 18 12.85 8.76 -5.61
CA VAL A 18 13.14 7.36 -5.92
C VAL A 18 11.85 6.54 -5.94
N LEU A 19 10.97 6.70 -4.95
CA LEU A 19 9.67 6.01 -4.91
C LEU A 19 8.78 6.39 -6.10
N CYS A 20 8.68 7.67 -6.43
CA CYS A 20 7.91 8.13 -7.58
C CYS A 20 8.47 7.56 -8.89
N GLY A 21 9.80 7.60 -9.06
CA GLY A 21 10.47 7.04 -10.23
C GLY A 21 10.27 5.53 -10.35
N ALA A 22 10.35 4.80 -9.24
CA ALA A 22 10.10 3.36 -9.20
C ALA A 22 8.67 3.02 -9.62
N PHE A 23 7.66 3.72 -9.06
CA PHE A 23 6.26 3.48 -9.43
C PHE A 23 5.98 3.81 -10.89
N LEU A 24 6.48 4.95 -11.40
CA LEU A 24 6.32 5.28 -12.82
C LEU A 24 7.03 4.26 -13.73
N GLY A 25 8.21 3.78 -13.34
CA GLY A 25 8.93 2.73 -14.05
C GLY A 25 8.17 1.40 -14.07
N PHE A 26 7.56 1.00 -12.95
CA PHE A 26 6.69 -0.18 -12.89
C PHE A 26 5.43 0.00 -13.73
N GLY A 27 4.81 1.18 -13.71
CA GLY A 27 3.67 1.52 -14.57
C GLY A 27 4.03 1.42 -16.05
N TRP A 28 5.19 1.95 -16.45
CA TRP A 28 5.69 1.86 -17.81
C TRP A 28 5.95 0.41 -18.25
N TRP A 29 6.57 -0.39 -17.38
CA TRP A 29 6.80 -1.80 -17.66
C TRP A 29 5.49 -2.60 -17.78
N GLN A 30 4.48 -2.26 -16.98
CA GLN A 30 3.15 -2.87 -17.11
C GLN A 30 2.41 -2.40 -18.37
N PHE A 31 2.63 -1.16 -18.82
CA PHE A 31 2.08 -0.66 -20.08
C PHE A 31 2.63 -1.42 -21.30
N ASP A 32 3.94 -1.71 -21.30
CA ASP A 32 4.57 -2.56 -22.32
C ASP A 32 3.96 -3.98 -22.32
N ARG A 33 3.78 -4.56 -21.13
CA ARG A 33 3.09 -5.86 -20.97
C ARG A 33 1.62 -5.85 -21.37
N ALA A 34 0.89 -4.76 -21.11
CA ALA A 34 -0.51 -4.62 -21.47
C ALA A 34 -0.69 -4.58 -23.00
N GLN A 35 0.20 -3.89 -23.70
CA GLN A 35 0.25 -3.89 -25.17
C GLN A 35 0.56 -5.27 -25.75
N GLY A 36 1.29 -6.11 -25.02
CA GLY A 36 1.55 -7.51 -25.35
C GLY A 36 0.34 -8.45 -25.23
N GLY A 37 -0.86 -7.94 -24.93
CA GLY A 37 -2.12 -8.71 -24.90
C GLY A 37 -2.54 -9.22 -23.52
N ASN A 38 -1.96 -8.72 -22.43
CA ASN A 38 -2.37 -9.06 -21.07
C ASN A 38 -3.34 -8.01 -20.50
N ASP A 39 -4.64 -8.26 -20.61
CA ASP A 39 -5.69 -7.33 -20.18
C ASP A 39 -5.61 -6.94 -18.70
N ARG A 40 -5.08 -7.83 -17.84
CA ARG A 40 -4.94 -7.55 -16.40
C ARG A 40 -3.86 -6.50 -16.11
N SER A 41 -2.88 -6.31 -17.00
CA SER A 41 -1.81 -5.31 -16.86
C SER A 41 -2.31 -3.87 -17.06
N TRP A 42 -3.48 -3.66 -17.67
CA TRP A 42 -4.06 -2.32 -17.82
C TRP A 42 -4.38 -1.67 -16.48
N ALA A 43 -4.98 -2.42 -15.55
CA ALA A 43 -5.30 -1.89 -14.22
C ALA A 43 -4.03 -1.36 -13.53
N TYR A 44 -2.96 -2.14 -13.55
CA TYR A 44 -1.68 -1.78 -12.95
C TYR A 44 -1.03 -0.56 -13.61
N THR A 45 -1.17 -0.39 -14.92
CA THR A 45 -0.64 0.76 -15.65
C THR A 45 -1.17 2.09 -15.10
N PHE A 46 -2.42 2.13 -14.62
CA PHE A 46 -3.01 3.31 -14.00
C PHE A 46 -2.85 3.34 -12.49
N GLU A 47 -2.87 2.18 -11.84
CA GLU A 47 -2.68 2.05 -10.39
C GLU A 47 -1.31 2.59 -9.94
N TRP A 48 -0.24 2.26 -10.67
CA TRP A 48 1.11 2.69 -10.31
C TRP A 48 1.30 4.23 -10.32
N PRO A 49 0.86 4.97 -11.36
CA PRO A 49 0.80 6.43 -11.33
C PRO A 49 -0.05 7.00 -10.18
N ILE A 50 -1.17 6.37 -9.83
CA ILE A 50 -2.02 6.82 -8.72
C ILE A 50 -1.25 6.72 -7.40
N PHE A 51 -0.52 5.64 -7.16
CA PHE A 51 0.36 5.53 -5.99
C PHE A 51 1.48 6.56 -5.99
N ALA A 52 2.09 6.86 -7.15
CA ALA A 52 3.07 7.94 -7.27
C ALA A 52 2.47 9.30 -6.86
N ILE A 53 1.26 9.62 -7.33
CA ILE A 53 0.54 10.84 -6.94
C ILE A 53 0.27 10.84 -5.43
N PHE A 54 -0.16 9.72 -4.86
CA PHE A 54 -0.39 9.60 -3.42
C PHE A 54 0.87 9.90 -2.60
N VAL A 55 2.03 9.36 -3.02
CA VAL A 55 3.33 9.67 -2.39
C VAL A 55 3.65 11.16 -2.49
N ILE A 56 3.43 11.78 -3.65
CA ILE A 56 3.64 13.23 -3.84
C ILE A 56 2.75 14.04 -2.90
N VAL A 57 1.46 13.70 -2.80
CA VAL A 57 0.51 14.38 -1.91
C VAL A 57 0.93 14.26 -0.45
N MET A 58 1.28 13.05 -0.01
CA MET A 58 1.77 12.80 1.35
C MET A 58 3.07 13.55 1.63
N TRP A 59 4.01 13.54 0.68
CA TRP A 59 5.27 14.28 0.78
C TRP A 59 5.02 15.78 0.91
N VAL A 60 4.22 16.38 0.01
CA VAL A 60 3.82 17.79 0.06
C VAL A 60 3.12 18.12 1.37
N LYS A 61 2.19 17.28 1.82
CA LYS A 61 1.50 17.45 3.09
C LYS A 61 2.49 17.45 4.26
N MET A 62 3.42 16.51 4.29
CA MET A 62 4.48 16.46 5.31
C MET A 62 5.33 17.75 5.30
N ILE A 63 5.70 18.29 4.13
CA ILE A 63 6.37 19.61 4.06
C ILE A 63 5.50 20.72 4.63
N ARG A 64 4.20 20.72 4.33
CA ARG A 64 3.27 21.75 4.83
C ARG A 64 3.07 21.65 6.33
N ASP A 65 2.93 20.45 6.87
CA ASP A 65 2.71 20.21 8.31
C ASP A 65 3.96 20.62 9.11
N GLU A 66 5.16 20.28 8.64
CA GLU A 66 6.44 20.72 9.24
C GLU A 66 6.60 22.26 9.19
N ARG A 67 6.22 22.88 8.07
CA ARG A 67 6.24 24.34 7.92
C ARG A 67 5.28 25.06 8.84
N ALA A 68 4.12 24.48 9.07
CA ALA A 68 3.08 25.02 9.92
C ALA A 68 3.39 24.80 11.42
N GLY A 69 4.46 24.06 11.76
CA GLY A 69 4.78 23.70 13.14
C GLY A 69 3.72 22.80 13.78
N VAL A 70 2.91 22.13 12.95
CA VAL A 70 1.84 21.25 13.40
C VAL A 70 2.51 19.94 13.81
N ARG A 71 2.74 19.80 15.11
CA ARG A 71 3.12 18.51 15.68
C ARG A 71 1.91 17.59 15.52
N PRO A 72 2.00 16.47 14.77
CA PRO A 72 0.85 15.60 14.59
C PRO A 72 0.44 15.11 15.97
N ALA A 73 -0.76 15.52 16.42
CA ALA A 73 -1.41 14.85 17.53
C ALA A 73 -1.50 13.36 17.15
N PRO A 74 -1.30 12.42 18.10
CA PRO A 74 -1.52 11.01 17.84
C PRO A 74 -2.91 10.88 17.24
N ARG A 75 -2.99 10.63 15.93
CA ARG A 75 -4.26 10.28 15.32
C ARG A 75 -4.50 8.88 15.79
N THR A 76 -5.38 8.73 16.77
CA THR A 76 -6.03 7.46 17.04
C THR A 76 -6.65 7.06 15.72
N ILE A 77 -6.01 6.15 14.98
CA ILE A 77 -6.66 5.51 13.85
C ILE A 77 -7.78 4.72 14.51
N GLU A 78 -9.02 5.18 14.36
CA GLU A 78 -10.15 4.37 14.74
C GLU A 78 -10.07 3.10 13.90
N GLU A 79 -9.80 1.99 14.59
CA GLU A 79 -9.63 0.63 14.08
C GLU A 79 -10.89 -0.06 13.49
N PRO A 80 -12.16 0.43 13.61
CA PRO A 80 -13.30 -0.37 13.20
C PRO A 80 -13.43 -0.48 11.68
N ALA A 81 -13.02 0.55 10.92
CA ALA A 81 -13.17 0.58 9.46
C ALA A 81 -12.26 -0.44 8.75
N GLU A 82 -11.01 -0.61 9.20
CA GLU A 82 -10.08 -1.57 8.58
C GLU A 82 -10.48 -3.02 8.85
N ALA A 83 -10.94 -3.32 10.07
CA ALA A 83 -11.39 -4.65 10.44
C ALA A 83 -12.70 -5.07 9.73
N GLU A 84 -13.57 -4.12 9.41
CA GLU A 84 -14.80 -4.35 8.65
C GLU A 84 -14.49 -4.57 7.16
N VAL A 85 -13.66 -3.71 6.55
CA VAL A 85 -13.21 -3.86 5.16
C VAL A 85 -12.47 -5.19 4.96
N LYS A 86 -11.61 -5.58 5.90
CA LYS A 86 -10.90 -6.86 5.83
C LYS A 86 -11.84 -8.06 5.90
N ARG A 87 -12.86 -8.00 6.76
CA ARG A 87 -13.88 -9.06 6.86
C ARG A 87 -14.70 -9.17 5.58
N GLU A 88 -15.08 -8.04 4.99
CA GLU A 88 -15.83 -8.00 3.73
C GLU A 88 -15.03 -8.61 2.57
N ILE A 89 -13.75 -8.27 2.44
CA ILE A 89 -12.88 -8.84 1.41
C ILE A 89 -12.74 -10.36 1.56
N ILE A 90 -12.55 -10.85 2.80
CA ILE A 90 -12.46 -12.29 3.07
C ILE A 90 -13.76 -13.00 2.67
N ARG A 91 -14.92 -12.44 3.03
CA ARG A 91 -16.23 -13.00 2.65
C ARG A 91 -16.37 -13.11 1.14
N GLN A 92 -16.07 -12.04 0.40
CA GLN A 92 -16.18 -12.04 -1.07
C GLN A 92 -15.23 -13.07 -1.71
N GLN A 93 -14.04 -13.26 -1.16
CA GLN A 93 -13.10 -14.28 -1.63
C GLN A 93 -13.56 -15.71 -1.33
N GLU A 94 -14.16 -15.94 -0.15
CA GLU A 94 -14.71 -17.25 0.22
C GLU A 94 -15.94 -17.63 -0.62
N GLU A 95 -16.77 -16.65 -1.00
CA GLU A 95 -17.91 -16.84 -1.91
C GLU A 95 -17.46 -17.07 -3.35
N ALA A 96 -16.43 -16.36 -3.81
CA ALA A 96 -15.90 -16.50 -5.16
C ALA A 96 -15.10 -17.80 -5.38
N ASP A 97 -14.41 -18.30 -4.35
CA ASP A 97 -13.60 -19.52 -4.41
C ASP A 97 -13.81 -20.44 -3.18
N PRO A 98 -14.80 -21.35 -3.25
CA PRO A 98 -15.08 -22.29 -2.17
C PRO A 98 -13.93 -23.27 -1.88
N ALA A 99 -13.05 -23.53 -2.85
CA ALA A 99 -11.91 -24.42 -2.67
C ALA A 99 -10.80 -23.76 -1.84
N LEU A 100 -10.54 -22.47 -2.08
CA LEU A 100 -9.61 -21.68 -1.27
C LEU A 100 -10.11 -21.55 0.18
N ALA A 101 -11.42 -21.36 0.38
CA ALA A 101 -12.03 -21.34 1.71
C ALA A 101 -11.83 -22.67 2.47
N ALA A 102 -11.99 -23.81 1.78
CA ALA A 102 -11.76 -25.12 2.37
C ALA A 102 -10.29 -25.33 2.76
N TYR A 103 -9.35 -24.84 1.93
CA TYR A 103 -7.92 -24.89 2.23
C TYR A 103 -7.53 -24.01 3.44
N ASN A 104 -8.07 -22.80 3.54
CA ASN A 104 -7.84 -21.91 4.69
C ASN A 104 -8.35 -22.53 6.00
N ARG A 105 -9.51 -23.22 5.98
CA ARG A 105 -10.00 -23.99 7.13
C ARG A 105 -9.05 -25.13 7.51
N TYR A 106 -8.48 -25.81 6.52
CA TYR A 106 -7.50 -26.87 6.74
C TYR A 106 -6.21 -26.33 7.38
N LEU A 107 -5.67 -25.21 6.89
CA LEU A 107 -4.51 -24.54 7.50
C LEU A 107 -4.80 -24.09 8.94
N ALA A 108 -5.99 -23.54 9.21
CA ALA A 108 -6.39 -23.12 10.55
C ALA A 108 -6.42 -24.30 11.53
N ARG A 109 -6.93 -25.46 11.08
CA ARG A 109 -6.90 -26.70 11.85
C ARG A 109 -5.46 -27.12 12.17
N LEU A 110 -4.58 -27.18 11.17
CA LEU A 110 -3.17 -27.54 11.39
C LEU A 110 -2.46 -26.59 12.37
N ASN A 111 -2.72 -25.28 12.27
CA ASN A 111 -2.16 -24.30 13.19
C ASN A 111 -2.62 -24.55 14.63
N SER A 112 -3.92 -24.84 14.83
CA SER A 112 -4.46 -25.18 16.15
C SER A 112 -3.88 -26.48 16.73
N GLU A 113 -3.68 -27.49 15.88
CA GLU A 113 -3.09 -28.79 16.28
C GLU A 113 -1.58 -28.65 16.61
N SER A 114 -0.86 -27.80 15.89
CA SER A 114 0.55 -27.51 16.15
C SER A 114 0.75 -26.68 17.42
N ARG A 115 -0.17 -25.76 17.72
CA ARG A 115 -0.08 -24.86 18.88
C ARG A 115 -0.42 -25.54 20.21
N GLY A 116 -1.16 -26.65 20.18
CA GLY A 116 -1.47 -27.48 21.36
C GLY A 116 -0.43 -28.58 21.65
N ARG A 117 0.63 -28.70 20.84
CA ARG A 117 1.69 -29.72 20.95
C ARG A 117 3.03 -29.19 21.45
N GLY A 118 3.06 -27.93 21.93
CA GLY A 118 4.22 -27.28 22.56
C GLY A 118 4.05 -27.16 24.07
#